data_AF-A0A1H9D7B7-F1
#
_entry.id   AF-A0A1H9D7B7-F1
#
_cell.length_a   1.000
_cell.length_b   1.000
_cell.length_c   1.000
_cell.angle_alpha   90.00
_cell.angle_beta   90.00
_cell.angle_gamma   90.00
#
_symmetry.space_group_name_H-M   'P 1'
#
loop_
_entity.id
_entity.type
_entity.pdbx_description
1 polymer ?
#
loop_
_entity_poly.entity_id
_entity_poly.type
_entity_poly.pdbx_seq_one_letter_code
_entity_poly.pdbx_strand_id
1 'polypeptide(L)'
;MRKFKSIKKTVSVIITALFVLGAAACGSRNAEIGDAAYRAAGEGAGEFYIDNNAIILSGEFKSTEEINAALSDALALVNAQRAAAGLSALVWSEGLADAAAVRAHEITTLFSHTRPDGSNWWTVNSTLQYGENLAKLYQSSSSVVDAWMNSPTHRANIMDGSFVTVGMAIYQTDNGSWYWAQEFGY
;
A
#
# COMPACT_ATOMS: atom_id res chain seq x y z
N MET A 1 70.94 -14.37 -14.15
CA MET A 1 70.59 -14.89 -12.81
C MET A 1 69.80 -13.84 -12.05
N ARG A 2 68.83 -14.30 -11.23
CA ARG A 2 67.96 -13.58 -10.27
C ARG A 2 66.73 -12.86 -10.82
N LYS A 3 65.59 -13.56 -10.69
CA LYS A 3 64.21 -13.05 -10.71
C LYS A 3 64.01 -12.10 -9.51
N PHE A 4 63.39 -10.94 -9.71
CA PHE A 4 62.82 -10.14 -8.63
C PHE A 4 61.31 -9.98 -8.84
N LYS A 5 60.56 -10.51 -7.88
CA LYS A 5 59.09 -10.48 -7.79
C LYS A 5 58.73 -9.21 -7.02
N SER A 6 58.08 -8.23 -7.67
CA SER A 6 57.59 -7.03 -6.98
C SER A 6 56.14 -7.24 -6.54
N ILE A 7 55.93 -7.11 -5.24
CA ILE A 7 54.67 -7.31 -4.50
C ILE A 7 53.84 -6.03 -4.62
N LYS A 8 52.65 -6.11 -5.20
CA LYS A 8 51.67 -5.01 -5.15
C LYS A 8 51.10 -4.94 -3.73
N LYS A 9 51.34 -3.84 -3.02
CA LYS A 9 50.68 -3.53 -1.74
C LYS A 9 49.37 -2.80 -2.04
N THR A 10 48.24 -3.45 -1.77
CA THR A 10 46.91 -2.82 -1.76
C THR A 10 46.75 -2.09 -0.43
N VAL A 11 46.51 -0.77 -0.48
CA VAL A 11 46.10 0.03 0.69
C VAL A 11 44.58 0.04 0.69
N SER A 12 43.98 -0.59 1.70
CA SER A 12 42.53 -0.56 1.92
C SER A 12 42.21 0.56 2.91
N VAL A 13 41.50 1.59 2.47
CA VAL A 13 41.02 2.68 3.32
C VAL A 13 39.70 2.24 3.95
N ILE A 14 39.67 2.06 5.26
CA ILE A 14 38.45 1.82 6.03
C ILE A 14 37.92 3.19 6.48
N ILE A 15 36.80 3.62 5.91
CA ILE A 15 36.07 4.81 6.36
C ILE A 15 35.01 4.34 7.36
N THR A 16 35.27 4.54 8.64
CA THR A 16 34.27 4.32 9.69
C THR A 16 33.43 5.59 9.83
N ALA A 17 32.20 5.56 9.32
CA ALA A 17 31.22 6.61 9.56
C ALA A 17 30.59 6.41 10.96
N LEU A 18 30.98 7.26 11.92
CA LEU A 18 30.26 7.39 13.18
C LEU A 18 28.95 8.15 12.93
N PHE A 19 27.83 7.43 12.93
CA PHE A 19 26.51 8.04 13.09
C PHE A 19 26.28 8.36 14.56
N VAL A 20 26.37 9.64 14.91
CA VAL A 20 25.82 10.16 16.16
C VAL A 20 24.34 10.45 15.89
N LEU A 21 23.44 9.57 16.34
CA LEU A 21 22.03 9.91 16.44
C LEU A 21 21.77 10.52 17.82
N GLY A 22 21.40 11.81 17.80
CA GLY A 22 20.93 12.55 18.95
C GLY A 22 19.44 12.35 19.22
N ALA A 23 19.12 12.45 20.51
CA ALA A 23 17.85 12.82 21.14
C ALA A 23 16.58 12.00 20.81
N ALA A 24 16.18 11.20 21.81
CA ALA A 24 14.81 10.77 22.01
C ALA A 24 14.00 11.86 22.74
N ALA A 25 12.77 12.12 22.28
CA ALA A 25 11.52 12.25 23.07
C ALA A 25 10.51 13.24 22.43
N CYS A 26 9.65 12.71 21.57
CA CYS A 26 8.20 12.99 21.48
C CYS A 26 7.64 11.89 20.56
N GLY A 27 6.64 11.14 21.02
CA GLY A 27 6.24 9.85 20.41
C GLY A 27 6.00 9.92 18.90
N SER A 28 6.95 9.42 18.10
CA SER A 28 6.73 9.20 16.68
C SER A 28 5.83 7.98 16.53
N ARG A 29 4.61 8.21 16.06
CA ARG A 29 3.84 7.16 15.41
C ARG A 29 4.62 6.83 14.12
N ASN A 30 5.27 5.67 14.08
CA ASN A 30 6.05 5.29 12.90
C ASN A 30 5.09 4.86 11.79
N ALA A 31 5.16 5.53 10.64
CA ALA A 31 4.46 5.12 9.43
C ALA A 31 4.86 3.70 9.03
N GLU A 32 3.89 2.88 8.63
CA GLU A 32 4.09 1.45 8.39
C GLU A 32 3.29 1.02 7.16
N ILE A 33 3.93 0.22 6.30
CA ILE A 33 3.30 -0.51 5.20
C ILE A 33 3.34 -2.01 5.54
N GLY A 34 2.29 -2.75 5.20
CA GLY A 34 2.21 -4.20 5.45
C GLY A 34 3.01 -5.00 4.43
N ASP A 35 2.70 -6.28 4.28
CA ASP A 35 2.90 -6.93 2.97
C ASP A 35 1.80 -6.44 2.01
N ALA A 36 1.87 -6.86 0.75
CA ALA A 36 0.77 -6.70 -0.20
C ALA A 36 0.05 -8.04 -0.38
N ALA A 37 -1.23 -8.01 -0.73
CA ALA A 37 -1.97 -9.21 -1.10
C ALA A 37 -2.36 -9.20 -2.57
N TYR A 38 -2.41 -10.39 -3.15
CA TYR A 38 -2.80 -10.65 -4.53
C TYR A 38 -3.67 -11.91 -4.55
N ARG A 39 -4.67 -11.93 -5.42
CA ARG A 39 -5.54 -13.08 -5.67
C ARG A 39 -5.53 -13.40 -7.16
N ALA A 40 -5.12 -14.62 -7.50
CA ALA A 40 -5.06 -15.03 -8.90
C ALA A 40 -6.47 -15.06 -9.53
N ALA A 41 -6.55 -14.75 -10.83
CA ALA A 41 -7.79 -14.90 -11.57
C ALA A 41 -8.29 -16.37 -11.49
N GLY A 42 -9.40 -16.59 -10.79
CA GLY A 42 -9.99 -17.92 -10.56
C GLY A 42 -9.70 -18.56 -9.19
N GLU A 43 -8.85 -17.96 -8.35
CA GLU A 43 -8.73 -18.36 -6.95
C GLU A 43 -10.03 -18.03 -6.22
N GLY A 44 -10.66 -19.00 -5.55
CA GLY A 44 -12.03 -18.83 -5.02
C GLY A 44 -13.11 -18.75 -6.10
N ALA A 45 -12.87 -19.29 -7.31
CA ALA A 45 -13.90 -19.38 -8.35
C ALA A 45 -15.10 -20.21 -7.85
N GLY A 46 -16.29 -19.60 -7.90
CA GLY A 46 -17.54 -20.18 -7.37
C GLY A 46 -17.93 -19.65 -5.98
N GLU A 47 -17.05 -18.89 -5.33
CA GLU A 47 -17.31 -18.25 -4.05
C GLU A 47 -17.76 -16.79 -4.25
N PHE A 48 -19.05 -16.54 -4.04
CA PHE A 48 -19.65 -15.22 -4.11
C PHE A 48 -19.82 -14.66 -2.70
N TYR A 49 -18.95 -13.73 -2.34
CA TYR A 49 -18.99 -13.03 -1.05
C TYR A 49 -19.14 -11.55 -1.29
N ILE A 50 -20.21 -10.98 -0.75
CA ILE A 50 -20.42 -9.53 -0.65
C ILE A 50 -20.87 -9.24 0.77
N ASP A 51 -20.03 -8.53 1.52
CA ASP A 51 -20.37 -8.07 2.86
C ASP A 51 -21.12 -6.74 2.78
N ASN A 52 -22.40 -6.81 2.38
CA ASN A 52 -23.25 -5.63 2.25
C ASN A 52 -23.36 -4.83 3.55
N ASN A 53 -23.32 -5.51 4.70
CA ASN A 53 -23.42 -4.84 5.99
C ASN A 53 -22.16 -4.00 6.25
N ALA A 54 -20.97 -4.54 6.02
CA ALA A 54 -19.74 -3.79 6.16
C ALA A 54 -19.69 -2.61 5.17
N ILE A 55 -20.09 -2.80 3.91
CA ILE A 55 -20.13 -1.74 2.89
C ILE A 55 -21.08 -0.61 3.30
N ILE A 56 -22.28 -0.94 3.76
CA ILE A 56 -23.25 0.07 4.21
C ILE A 56 -22.68 0.86 5.39
N LEU A 57 -22.07 0.18 6.36
CA LEU A 57 -21.44 0.84 7.51
C LEU A 57 -20.26 1.72 7.10
N SER A 58 -19.47 1.32 6.11
CA SER A 58 -18.35 2.13 5.63
C SER A 58 -18.78 3.38 4.87
N GLY A 59 -19.95 3.36 4.23
CA GLY A 59 -20.55 4.55 3.63
C GLY A 59 -20.89 5.66 4.64
N GLU A 60 -20.96 5.34 5.93
CA GLU A 60 -21.16 6.32 7.00
C GLU A 60 -19.85 6.98 7.46
N PHE A 61 -18.68 6.47 7.03
CA PHE A 61 -17.40 7.07 7.38
C PHE A 61 -17.26 8.44 6.72
N LYS A 62 -17.02 9.46 7.54
CA LYS A 62 -16.87 10.83 7.05
C LYS A 62 -15.58 10.96 6.26
N SER A 63 -15.68 11.10 4.95
CA SER A 63 -14.59 11.63 4.12
C SER A 63 -14.58 13.16 4.19
N THR A 64 -13.42 13.74 4.46
CA THR A 64 -13.22 15.19 4.42
C THR A 64 -12.75 15.62 3.03
N GLU A 65 -12.84 16.91 2.72
CA GLU A 65 -12.25 17.46 1.49
C GLU A 65 -10.75 17.15 1.40
N GLU A 66 -10.05 17.18 2.53
CA GLU A 66 -8.62 16.81 2.61
C GLU A 66 -8.38 15.34 2.22
N ILE A 67 -9.22 14.42 2.70
CA ILE A 67 -9.13 13.00 2.34
C ILE A 67 -9.45 12.80 0.86
N ASN A 68 -10.50 13.45 0.34
CA ASN A 68 -10.86 13.35 -1.08
C ASN A 68 -9.73 13.87 -1.99
N ALA A 69 -9.11 15.00 -1.64
CA ALA A 69 -7.95 15.53 -2.34
C ALA A 69 -6.77 14.55 -2.28
N ALA A 70 -6.50 13.97 -1.10
CA ALA A 70 -5.43 13.00 -0.93
C ALA A 70 -5.65 11.72 -1.78
N LEU A 71 -6.87 11.21 -1.86
CA LEU A 71 -7.21 10.06 -2.71
C LEU A 71 -7.05 10.36 -4.20
N SER A 72 -7.51 11.53 -4.65
CA SER A 72 -7.34 12.00 -6.03
C SER A 72 -5.85 12.12 -6.39
N ASP A 73 -5.06 12.74 -5.51
CA ASP A 73 -3.62 12.90 -5.71
C ASP A 73 -2.89 11.55 -5.72
N ALA A 74 -3.30 10.61 -4.86
CA ALA A 74 -2.72 9.26 -4.84
C ALA A 74 -2.97 8.51 -6.15
N LEU A 75 -4.19 8.60 -6.70
CA LEU A 75 -4.51 8.02 -8.02
C LEU A 75 -3.66 8.63 -9.13
N ALA A 76 -3.50 9.96 -9.14
CA ALA A 76 -2.68 10.65 -10.11
C ALA A 76 -1.21 10.20 -10.04
N LEU A 77 -0.65 10.09 -8.83
CA LEU A 77 0.73 9.62 -8.61
C LEU A 77 0.92 8.16 -9.04
N VAL A 78 -0.01 7.28 -8.68
CA VAL A 78 -0.01 5.87 -9.11
C VAL A 78 -0.04 5.77 -10.64
N ASN A 79 -0.92 6.52 -11.29
CA ASN A 79 -1.02 6.52 -12.74
C ASN A 79 0.20 7.17 -13.42
N ALA A 80 0.86 8.14 -12.79
CA ALA A 80 2.13 8.67 -13.28
C ALA A 80 3.24 7.60 -13.25
N GLN A 81 3.32 6.79 -12.18
CA GLN A 81 4.26 5.68 -12.09
C GLN A 81 3.98 4.61 -13.17
N ARG A 82 2.71 4.28 -13.40
CA ARG A 82 2.29 3.34 -14.45
C ARG A 82 2.62 3.86 -15.85
N ALA A 83 2.34 5.14 -16.12
CA ALA A 83 2.67 5.77 -17.39
C ALA A 83 4.19 5.76 -17.67
N ALA A 84 5.01 6.03 -16.64
CA ALA A 84 6.47 5.96 -16.76
C ALA A 84 6.98 4.54 -17.09
N ALA A 85 6.21 3.50 -16.72
CA ALA A 85 6.48 2.11 -17.07
C ALA A 85 5.82 1.65 -18.38
N GLY A 86 5.11 2.53 -19.10
CA GLY A 86 4.40 2.19 -20.34
C GLY A 86 3.10 1.40 -20.14
N LEU A 87 2.52 1.44 -18.94
CA LEU A 87 1.27 0.78 -18.60
C LEU A 87 0.07 1.73 -18.73
N SER A 88 -1.11 1.17 -19.02
CA SER A 88 -2.37 1.90 -19.01
C SER A 88 -2.71 2.42 -17.62
N ALA A 89 -3.34 3.59 -17.56
CA ALA A 89 -3.87 4.14 -16.32
C ALA A 89 -4.97 3.24 -15.73
N LEU A 90 -4.97 3.11 -14.41
CA LEU A 90 -6.07 2.52 -13.66
C LEU A 90 -7.25 3.49 -13.61
N VAL A 91 -8.45 2.94 -13.75
CA VAL A 91 -9.73 3.66 -13.68
C VAL A 91 -10.32 3.49 -12.29
N TRP A 92 -10.86 4.57 -11.71
CA TRP A 92 -11.54 4.51 -10.43
C TRP A 92 -12.78 3.61 -10.49
N SER A 93 -12.96 2.75 -9.49
CA SER A 93 -14.13 1.90 -9.32
C SER A 93 -14.75 2.15 -7.95
N GLU A 94 -16.00 2.62 -7.94
CA GLU A 94 -16.72 2.88 -6.69
C GLU A 94 -16.88 1.62 -5.84
N GLY A 95 -17.15 0.47 -6.45
CA GLY A 95 -17.26 -0.79 -5.70
C GLY A 95 -15.94 -1.25 -5.07
N LEU A 96 -14.80 -0.91 -5.68
CA LEU A 96 -13.49 -1.12 -5.05
C LEU A 96 -13.21 -0.07 -3.96
N ALA A 97 -13.69 1.16 -4.13
CA ALA A 97 -13.55 2.21 -3.11
C ALA A 97 -14.37 1.88 -1.86
N ASP A 98 -15.58 1.36 -2.02
CA ASP A 98 -16.41 0.82 -0.93
C ASP A 98 -15.69 -0.31 -0.19
N ALA A 99 -15.12 -1.27 -0.94
CA ALA A 99 -14.33 -2.34 -0.35
C ALA A 99 -13.10 -1.78 0.40
N ALA A 100 -12.38 -0.84 -0.20
CA ALA A 100 -11.24 -0.18 0.41
C ALA A 100 -11.63 0.55 1.70
N ALA A 101 -12.82 1.15 1.77
CA ALA A 101 -13.29 1.85 2.98
C ALA A 101 -13.51 0.88 4.15
N VAL A 102 -14.10 -0.28 3.89
CA VAL A 102 -14.22 -1.36 4.88
C VAL A 102 -12.82 -1.78 5.35
N ARG A 103 -11.91 -2.05 4.40
CA ARG A 103 -10.57 -2.54 4.70
C ARG A 103 -9.75 -1.51 5.48
N ALA A 104 -9.77 -0.24 5.08
CA ALA A 104 -9.11 0.87 5.78
C ALA A 104 -9.56 1.00 7.24
N HIS A 105 -10.86 0.78 7.52
CA HIS A 105 -11.37 0.76 8.88
C HIS A 105 -10.92 -0.51 9.64
N GLU A 106 -11.05 -1.69 9.04
CA GLU A 106 -10.69 -2.96 9.68
C GLU A 106 -9.22 -3.00 10.11
N ILE A 107 -8.32 -2.39 9.32
CA ILE A 107 -6.89 -2.37 9.63
C ILE A 107 -6.51 -1.45 10.82
N THR A 108 -7.46 -0.66 11.33
CA THR A 108 -7.32 0.05 12.61
C THR A 108 -7.38 -0.90 13.80
N THR A 109 -8.08 -2.04 13.63
CA THR A 109 -8.22 -3.11 14.62
C THR A 109 -7.16 -4.18 14.42
N LEU A 110 -6.93 -4.59 13.17
CA LEU A 110 -5.94 -5.61 12.81
C LEU A 110 -5.24 -5.23 11.49
N PHE A 111 -4.01 -4.74 11.58
CA PHE A 111 -3.20 -4.40 10.39
C PHE A 111 -2.72 -5.69 9.68
N SER A 112 -3.60 -6.27 8.86
CA SER A 112 -3.40 -7.54 8.15
C SER A 112 -4.31 -7.63 6.92
N HIS A 113 -3.92 -8.46 5.96
CA HIS A 113 -4.77 -8.93 4.86
C HIS A 113 -5.80 -10.00 5.28
N THR A 114 -5.73 -10.45 6.54
CA THR A 114 -6.82 -11.18 7.17
C THR A 114 -7.75 -10.17 7.83
N ARG A 115 -9.04 -10.26 7.55
CA ARG A 115 -10.07 -9.42 8.17
C ARG A 115 -10.16 -9.75 9.68
N PRO A 116 -10.62 -8.81 10.53
CA PRO A 116 -10.72 -9.04 11.98
C PRO A 116 -11.58 -10.25 12.38
N ASP A 117 -12.52 -10.65 11.52
CA ASP A 117 -13.36 -11.84 11.70
C ASP A 117 -12.69 -13.15 11.27
N GLY A 118 -11.45 -13.10 10.77
CA GLY A 118 -10.66 -14.23 10.29
C GLY A 118 -10.85 -14.57 8.82
N SER A 119 -11.72 -13.87 8.09
CA SER A 119 -11.94 -14.08 6.66
C SER A 119 -10.86 -13.40 5.79
N ASN A 120 -10.80 -13.75 4.51
CA ASN A 120 -9.85 -13.12 3.57
C ASN A 120 -10.30 -11.70 3.23
N TRP A 121 -9.35 -10.79 3.01
CA TRP A 121 -9.60 -9.39 2.60
C TRP A 121 -10.58 -9.24 1.43
N TRP A 122 -10.49 -10.10 0.41
CA TRP A 122 -11.34 -10.05 -0.79
C TRP A 122 -12.78 -10.49 -0.55
N THR A 123 -13.14 -10.94 0.65
CA THR A 123 -14.52 -11.33 0.99
C THR A 123 -15.44 -10.13 1.22
N VAL A 124 -14.91 -8.90 1.26
CA VAL A 124 -15.75 -7.69 1.25
C VAL A 124 -16.54 -7.61 -0.05
N ASN A 125 -15.87 -7.79 -1.19
CA ASN A 125 -16.50 -8.02 -2.48
C ASN A 125 -15.62 -8.90 -3.40
N SER A 126 -15.89 -10.20 -3.39
CA SER A 126 -15.07 -11.20 -4.10
C SER A 126 -15.15 -11.09 -5.62
N THR A 127 -16.06 -10.29 -6.16
CA THR A 127 -16.21 -10.10 -7.60
C THR A 127 -15.28 -9.02 -8.16
N LEU A 128 -14.81 -8.10 -7.30
CA LEU A 128 -14.03 -6.93 -7.70
C LEU A 128 -12.58 -7.00 -7.21
N GLN A 129 -12.33 -7.59 -6.04
CA GLN A 129 -11.05 -7.51 -5.33
C GLN A 129 -10.05 -8.60 -5.78
N TYR A 130 -8.94 -8.17 -6.38
CA TYR A 130 -7.85 -9.04 -6.87
C TYR A 130 -6.42 -8.62 -6.48
N GLY A 131 -6.23 -7.41 -5.95
CA GLY A 131 -5.03 -7.05 -5.19
C GLY A 131 -5.34 -6.05 -4.08
N GLU A 132 -4.58 -6.06 -2.98
CA GLU A 132 -4.70 -5.14 -1.84
C GLU A 132 -3.31 -4.61 -1.43
N ASN A 133 -3.19 -3.29 -1.31
CA ASN A 133 -2.06 -2.62 -0.68
C ASN A 133 -2.56 -1.88 0.57
N LEU A 134 -1.89 -2.07 1.71
CA LEU A 134 -2.26 -1.45 2.99
C LEU A 134 -1.14 -0.53 3.50
N ALA A 135 -1.53 0.57 4.13
CA ALA A 135 -0.60 1.44 4.85
C ALA A 135 -1.28 2.10 6.05
N LYS A 136 -0.52 2.47 7.07
CA LYS A 136 -1.03 3.25 8.20
C LYS A 136 -0.06 4.35 8.61
N LEU A 137 -0.63 5.43 9.14
CA LEU A 137 0.06 6.58 9.70
C LEU A 137 0.86 7.39 8.66
N TYR A 138 0.47 7.30 7.38
CA TYR A 138 0.92 8.18 6.30
C TYR A 138 -0.09 9.31 6.12
N GLN A 139 0.37 10.55 6.19
CA GLN A 139 -0.49 11.74 6.17
C GLN A 139 -0.46 12.50 4.83
N SER A 140 0.08 11.89 3.78
CA SER A 140 0.08 12.47 2.43
C SER A 140 0.12 11.40 1.35
N SER A 141 -0.47 11.73 0.19
CA SER A 141 -0.49 10.88 -1.00
C SER A 141 0.91 10.56 -1.52
N SER A 142 1.81 11.55 -1.52
CA SER A 142 3.20 11.34 -1.93
C SER A 142 3.92 10.34 -1.04
N SER A 143 3.79 10.49 0.28
CA SER A 143 4.50 9.62 1.23
C SER A 143 4.02 8.18 1.18
N VAL A 144 2.71 7.93 1.02
CA VAL A 144 2.17 6.57 0.91
C VAL A 144 2.49 5.92 -0.44
N VAL A 145 2.38 6.66 -1.55
CA VAL A 145 2.71 6.13 -2.88
C VAL A 145 4.20 5.85 -3.00
N ASP A 146 5.07 6.72 -2.47
CA ASP A 146 6.51 6.46 -2.42
C ASP A 146 6.82 5.22 -1.59
N ALA A 147 6.14 5.01 -0.46
CA ALA A 147 6.32 3.83 0.37
C ALA A 147 5.90 2.54 -0.36
N TRP A 148 4.73 2.53 -1.01
CA TRP A 148 4.29 1.39 -1.82
C TRP A 148 5.25 1.12 -2.99
N MET A 149 5.71 2.15 -3.69
CA MET A 149 6.65 2.00 -4.81
C MET A 149 8.03 1.50 -4.37
N ASN A 150 8.46 1.80 -3.15
CA ASN A 150 9.71 1.29 -2.58
C ASN A 150 9.60 -0.13 -2.01
N SER A 151 8.38 -0.67 -1.86
CA SER A 151 8.16 -2.06 -1.46
C SER A 151 7.97 -2.97 -2.67
N PRO A 152 8.77 -4.04 -2.83
CA PRO A 152 8.64 -4.95 -3.97
C PRO A 152 7.24 -5.55 -4.15
N THR A 153 6.56 -5.91 -3.05
CA THR A 153 5.25 -6.56 -3.09
C THR A 153 4.14 -5.58 -3.46
N HIS A 154 4.10 -4.39 -2.86
CA HIS A 154 3.10 -3.37 -3.21
C HIS A 154 3.30 -2.81 -4.62
N ARG A 155 4.56 -2.58 -5.01
CA ARG A 155 4.92 -2.17 -6.36
C ARG A 155 4.48 -3.21 -7.39
N ALA A 156 4.53 -4.50 -7.07
CA ALA A 156 4.07 -5.55 -7.98
C ALA A 156 2.58 -5.38 -8.31
N ASN A 157 1.72 -5.12 -7.32
CA ASN A 157 0.31 -4.82 -7.55
C ASN A 157 0.11 -3.56 -8.41
N ILE A 158 0.78 -2.45 -8.07
CA ILE A 158 0.66 -1.19 -8.83
C ILE A 158 1.13 -1.34 -10.28
N MET A 159 2.14 -2.17 -10.53
CA MET A 159 2.75 -2.38 -11.84
C MET A 159 2.18 -3.58 -12.59
N ASP A 160 1.16 -4.26 -12.05
CA ASP A 160 0.47 -5.30 -12.78
C ASP A 160 -0.35 -4.67 -13.91
N GLY A 161 0.07 -4.95 -15.15
CA GLY A 161 -0.58 -4.44 -16.35
C GLY A 161 -1.92 -5.09 -16.65
N SER A 162 -2.29 -6.18 -15.94
CA SER A 162 -3.59 -6.83 -16.08
C SER A 162 -4.68 -6.13 -15.28
N PHE A 163 -4.34 -5.40 -14.21
CA PHE A 163 -5.31 -4.57 -13.50
C PHE A 163 -5.65 -3.32 -14.30
N VAL A 164 -6.96 -3.04 -14.39
CA VAL A 164 -7.51 -1.87 -15.08
C VAL A 164 -8.36 -0.99 -14.16
N THR A 165 -8.82 -1.52 -13.02
CA THR A 165 -9.61 -0.78 -12.03
C THR A 165 -8.88 -0.67 -10.69
N VAL A 166 -9.15 0.41 -9.97
CA VAL A 166 -8.64 0.66 -8.62
C VAL A 166 -9.68 1.36 -7.76
N GLY A 167 -9.69 1.06 -6.47
CA GLY A 167 -10.39 1.84 -5.45
C GLY A 167 -9.46 2.11 -4.27
N MET A 168 -9.56 3.28 -3.67
CA MET A 168 -8.74 3.65 -2.50
C MET A 168 -9.62 4.31 -1.45
N ALA A 169 -9.27 4.11 -0.18
CA ALA A 169 -9.93 4.80 0.91
C ALA A 169 -8.94 5.13 2.03
N ILE A 170 -9.30 6.19 2.78
CA ILE A 170 -8.63 6.57 4.02
C ILE A 170 -9.66 6.50 5.14
N TYR A 171 -9.36 5.73 6.17
CA TYR A 171 -10.05 5.84 7.45
C TYR A 171 -9.23 6.73 8.38
N GLN A 172 -9.82 7.86 8.80
CA GLN A 172 -9.22 8.74 9.81
C GLN A 172 -9.77 8.39 11.20
N THR A 173 -8.89 7.96 12.09
CA THR A 173 -9.25 7.74 13.50
C THR A 173 -9.45 9.08 14.24
N ASP A 174 -10.12 9.06 15.40
CA ASP A 174 -10.38 10.25 16.24
C ASP A 174 -9.13 11.06 16.61
N ASN A 175 -7.95 10.43 16.61
CA ASN A 175 -6.68 11.09 16.89
C ASN A 175 -6.01 11.71 15.64
N GLY A 176 -6.71 11.71 14.50
CA GLY A 176 -6.24 12.26 13.22
C GLY A 176 -5.42 11.30 12.36
N SER A 177 -5.03 10.13 12.88
CA SER A 177 -4.22 9.16 12.12
C SER A 177 -4.98 8.57 10.94
N TRP A 178 -4.31 8.46 9.80
CA TRP A 178 -4.85 7.87 8.56
C TRP A 178 -4.44 6.41 8.37
N TYR A 179 -5.40 5.60 7.94
CA TYR A 179 -5.24 4.20 7.54
C TYR A 179 -5.70 4.08 6.09
N TRP A 180 -4.85 3.53 5.24
CA TRP A 180 -5.04 3.45 3.80
C TRP A 180 -5.27 2.02 3.36
N ALA A 181 -6.23 1.84 2.47
CA ALA A 181 -6.37 0.64 1.66
C ALA A 181 -6.45 1.03 0.18
N GLN A 182 -5.82 0.22 -0.66
CA GLN A 182 -5.86 0.33 -2.11
C GLN A 182 -6.18 -1.05 -2.69
N GLU A 183 -7.32 -1.15 -3.35
CA GLU A 183 -7.85 -2.37 -3.93
C GLU A 183 -7.74 -2.32 -5.47
N PHE A 184 -7.41 -3.45 -6.09
CA PHE A 184 -7.22 -3.56 -7.55
C PHE A 184 -8.16 -4.60 -8.16
N GLY A 185 -8.58 -4.36 -9.41
CA GLY A 185 -9.39 -5.28 -10.21
C GLY A 185 -9.01 -5.31 -11.69
N TYR A 186 -9.40 -6.42 -12.35
CA TYR A 186 -9.23 -6.63 -13.79
C TYR A 186 -10.22 -5.85 -14.65
#